data_AF-A0A532AKY4-F1
#
_entry.id   AF-A0A532AKY4-F1
#
_cell.length_a   1.000
_cell.length_b   1.000
_cell.length_c   1.000
_cell.angle_alpha   90.00
_cell.angle_beta   90.00
_cell.angle_gamma   90.00
#
_symmetry.space_group_name_H-M   'P 1'
#
loop_
_entity.id
_entity.type
_entity.pdbx_description
1 polymer ?
#
loop_
_entity_poly.entity_id
_entity_poly.type
_entity_poly.pdbx_seq_one_letter_code
_entity_poly.pdbx_strand_id
1 'polypeptide(L)'
;IRDETPEAYESLRTMTEIPFAIGEEFASKWQFLPYIERGIHQFNRLDVCNVGGLTEAMKIAGWSEAHYVDLMPHNPLGPVCTAATVHLAAAVPNFAWLETRAPEIKLGFDNSDFFPVQPRLDGTDYPVGD
;
A
#
# COMPACT_ATOMS: atom_id res chain seq x y z
N ILE A 1 10.03 5.58 16.04
CA ILE A 1 8.58 5.62 16.35
C ILE A 1 8.02 4.25 15.99
N ARG A 2 7.01 3.75 16.71
CA ARG A 2 6.36 2.47 16.43
C ARG A 2 4.89 2.70 16.09
N ASP A 3 4.26 1.75 15.42
CA ASP A 3 2.95 1.86 14.79
C ASP A 3 1.78 1.84 15.80
N GLU A 4 2.02 1.38 17.03
CA GLU A 4 0.99 1.26 18.07
C GLU A 4 0.64 2.61 18.74
N THR A 5 1.39 3.69 18.46
CA THR A 5 1.20 5.00 19.12
C THR A 5 1.07 6.14 18.10
N PRO A 6 -0.15 6.45 17.61
CA PRO A 6 -0.40 7.56 16.70
C PRO A 6 0.12 8.91 17.22
N GLU A 7 0.04 9.15 18.53
CA GLU A 7 0.44 10.41 19.17
C GLU A 7 1.95 10.69 19.02
N ALA A 8 2.76 9.65 18.86
CA ALA A 8 4.18 9.80 18.57
C ALA A 8 4.42 10.33 17.16
N TYR A 9 3.58 9.92 16.18
CA TYR A 9 3.62 10.46 14.83
C TYR A 9 3.06 11.88 14.75
N GLU A 10 2.02 12.21 15.52
CA GLU A 10 1.53 13.59 15.66
C GLU A 10 2.64 14.52 16.18
N SER A 11 3.36 14.08 17.21
CA SER A 11 4.51 14.81 17.75
C SER A 11 5.58 15.03 16.67
N LEU A 12 5.95 13.99 15.92
CA LEU A 12 6.89 14.11 14.81
C LEU A 12 6.38 15.03 13.69
N ARG A 13 5.07 15.05 13.43
CA ARG A 13 4.47 15.90 12.40
C ARG A 13 4.69 17.38 12.67
N THR A 14 4.82 17.78 13.94
CA THR A 14 5.16 19.17 14.32
C THR A 14 6.62 19.55 14.04
N MET A 15 7.48 18.58 13.72
CA MET A 15 8.92 18.77 13.59
C MET A 15 9.41 18.76 12.14
N THR A 16 8.57 18.38 11.18
CA THR A 16 8.95 18.27 9.77
C THR A 16 7.76 18.45 8.83
N GLU A 17 8.04 18.99 7.64
CA GLU A 17 7.07 19.14 6.56
C GLU A 17 7.05 17.95 5.60
N ILE A 18 8.00 17.01 5.72
CA ILE A 18 8.09 15.82 4.85
C ILE A 18 6.80 15.00 4.97
N PRO A 19 6.16 14.61 3.85
CA PRO A 19 4.97 13.76 3.85
C PRO A 19 5.23 12.42 4.54
N PHE A 20 4.26 11.95 5.33
CA PHE A 20 4.38 10.64 5.97
C PHE A 20 3.69 9.56 5.15
N ALA A 21 4.38 8.43 5.04
CA ALA A 21 3.85 7.18 4.50
C ALA A 21 3.79 6.15 5.63
N ILE A 22 2.59 5.72 6.02
CA ILE A 22 2.36 4.86 7.19
C ILE A 22 1.32 3.80 6.87
N GLY A 23 1.44 2.62 7.47
CA GLY A 23 0.36 1.64 7.55
C GLY A 23 0.65 0.25 6.98
N GLU A 24 1.91 -0.06 6.67
CA GLU A 24 2.32 -1.39 6.23
C GLU A 24 2.07 -2.48 7.29
N GLU A 25 2.21 -2.14 8.58
CA GLU A 25 1.99 -3.06 9.70
C GLU A 25 0.51 -3.28 10.06
N PHE A 26 -0.39 -2.42 9.59
CA PHE A 26 -1.79 -2.42 10.01
C PHE A 26 -2.59 -3.55 9.36
N ALA A 27 -3.22 -4.38 10.20
CA ALA A 27 -3.94 -5.58 9.79
C ALA A 27 -5.47 -5.39 9.67
N SER A 28 -6.00 -4.20 9.97
CA SER A 28 -7.43 -3.89 9.79
C SER A 28 -7.70 -2.39 9.72
N LYS A 29 -8.86 -1.99 9.15
CA LYS A 29 -9.25 -0.56 9.06
C LYS A 29 -9.25 0.18 10.40
N TRP A 30 -9.42 -0.54 11.51
CA TRP A 30 -9.44 0.05 12.85
C TRP A 30 -8.08 0.62 13.26
N GLN A 31 -6.99 0.04 12.77
CA GLN A 31 -5.65 0.57 13.00
C GLN A 31 -5.37 1.80 12.12
N PHE A 32 -5.90 1.85 10.90
CA PHE A 32 -5.77 3.02 10.01
C PHE A 32 -6.56 4.24 10.50
N LEU A 33 -7.71 4.01 11.13
CA LEU A 33 -8.68 5.02 11.54
C LEU A 33 -8.08 6.25 12.24
N PRO A 34 -7.29 6.13 13.35
CA PRO A 34 -6.70 7.29 14.00
C PRO A 34 -5.69 8.03 13.11
N TYR A 35 -5.03 7.35 12.19
CA TYR A 35 -4.04 7.94 11.31
C TYR A 35 -4.66 8.75 10.16
N ILE A 36 -5.82 8.30 9.66
CA ILE A 36 -6.58 8.98 8.61
C ILE A 36 -7.37 10.16 9.20
N GLU A 37 -8.18 9.91 10.22
CA GLU A 37 -9.10 10.91 10.81
C GLU A 37 -8.38 12.11 11.41
N ARG A 38 -7.19 11.89 11.97
CA ARG A 38 -6.39 12.96 12.58
C ARG A 38 -5.39 13.61 11.60
N GLY A 39 -5.42 13.23 10.33
CA GLY A 39 -4.56 13.82 9.29
C GLY A 39 -3.06 13.57 9.51
N ILE A 40 -2.68 12.41 10.05
CA ILE A 40 -1.30 12.12 10.46
C ILE A 40 -0.41 11.82 9.26
N HIS A 41 -0.94 11.16 8.22
CA HIS A 41 -0.16 10.76 7.04
C HIS A 41 -0.80 11.22 5.74
N GLN A 42 0.02 11.25 4.68
CA GLN A 42 -0.38 11.65 3.33
C GLN A 42 -0.43 10.45 2.39
N PHE A 43 0.37 9.40 2.69
CA PHE A 43 0.38 8.16 1.93
C PHE A 43 0.04 6.98 2.83
N ASN A 44 -1.04 6.28 2.48
CA ASN A 44 -1.48 5.10 3.17
C ASN A 44 -0.79 3.87 2.57
N ARG A 45 -0.01 3.16 3.39
CA ARG A 45 0.81 2.01 2.98
C ARG A 45 0.14 0.66 3.16
N LEU A 46 -1.20 0.58 3.08
CA LEU A 46 -1.91 -0.69 3.25
C LEU A 46 -1.30 -1.81 2.39
N ASP A 47 -1.26 -3.02 2.95
CA ASP A 47 -0.88 -4.25 2.26
C ASP A 47 -2.13 -5.13 2.13
N VAL A 48 -2.50 -5.47 0.89
CA VAL A 48 -3.71 -6.27 0.60
C VAL A 48 -3.68 -7.63 1.29
N CYS A 49 -2.50 -8.24 1.43
CA CYS A 49 -2.32 -9.53 2.08
C CYS A 49 -2.26 -9.44 3.61
N ASN A 50 -2.02 -8.25 4.18
CA ASN A 50 -2.03 -8.04 5.63
C ASN A 50 -3.39 -7.58 6.16
N VAL A 51 -4.03 -6.64 5.45
CA VAL A 51 -5.18 -5.87 5.97
C VAL A 51 -6.51 -6.64 5.99
N GLY A 52 -6.53 -7.86 5.47
CA GLY A 52 -7.75 -8.66 5.31
C GLY A 52 -8.32 -8.68 3.89
N GLY A 53 -7.48 -8.46 2.87
CA GLY A 53 -7.84 -8.62 1.46
C GLY A 53 -8.51 -7.39 0.84
N LEU A 54 -8.92 -7.55 -0.43
CA LEU A 54 -9.48 -6.47 -1.25
C LEU A 54 -10.71 -5.80 -0.62
N THR A 55 -11.59 -6.57 0.05
CA THR A 55 -12.80 -6.02 0.67
C THR A 55 -12.49 -5.01 1.78
N GLU A 56 -11.49 -5.28 2.62
CA GLU A 56 -11.09 -4.34 3.66
C GLU A 56 -10.24 -3.21 3.09
N ALA A 57 -9.34 -3.53 2.14
CA ALA A 57 -8.54 -2.53 1.42
C ALA A 57 -9.41 -1.46 0.74
N MET A 58 -10.51 -1.84 0.07
CA MET A 58 -11.43 -0.90 -0.58
C MET A 58 -12.12 0.05 0.42
N LYS A 59 -12.42 -0.40 1.64
CA LYS A 59 -12.98 0.48 2.68
C LYS A 59 -11.96 1.51 3.13
N ILE A 60 -10.71 1.08 3.32
CA ILE A 60 -9.60 1.96 3.71
C ILE A 60 -9.29 2.94 2.58
N ALA A 61 -9.32 2.48 1.33
CA ALA A 61 -9.11 3.31 0.14
C ALA A 61 -10.12 4.45 0.07
N GLY A 62 -11.42 4.15 0.15
CA GLY A 62 -12.47 5.17 0.12
C GLY A 62 -12.44 6.12 1.32
N TRP A 63 -12.06 5.62 2.50
CA TRP A 63 -11.86 6.49 3.67
C TRP A 63 -10.66 7.43 3.46
N SER A 64 -9.55 6.89 2.97
CA SER A 64 -8.35 7.67 2.67
C SER A 64 -8.64 8.76 1.61
N GLU A 65 -9.37 8.40 0.55
CA GLU A 65 -9.84 9.33 -0.49
C GLU A 65 -10.61 10.51 0.10
N ALA A 66 -11.58 10.24 0.98
CA ALA A 66 -12.39 11.28 1.63
C ALA A 66 -11.57 12.26 2.49
N HIS A 67 -10.37 11.86 2.92
CA HIS A 67 -9.44 12.66 3.72
C HIS A 67 -8.24 13.19 2.91
N TYR A 68 -8.28 13.10 1.57
CA TYR A 68 -7.16 13.50 0.70
C TYR A 68 -5.85 12.79 1.04
N VAL A 69 -5.95 11.50 1.41
CA VAL A 69 -4.82 10.61 1.63
C VAL A 69 -4.69 9.69 0.42
N ASP A 70 -3.52 9.71 -0.20
CA ASP A 70 -3.21 8.88 -1.36
C ASP A 70 -2.82 7.46 -0.92
N LEU A 71 -3.11 6.47 -1.77
CA LEU A 71 -2.67 5.10 -1.58
C LEU A 71 -1.28 4.89 -2.15
N MET A 72 -0.39 4.38 -1.32
CA MET A 72 0.93 3.91 -1.70
C MET A 72 1.17 2.49 -1.17
N PRO A 73 0.50 1.47 -1.73
CA PRO A 73 0.42 0.15 -1.13
C PRO A 73 1.79 -0.48 -0.88
N HIS A 74 1.92 -1.12 0.28
CA HIS A 74 3.04 -2.00 0.59
C HIS A 74 2.84 -3.34 -0.12
N ASN A 75 3.89 -3.84 -0.76
CA ASN A 75 3.85 -5.05 -1.59
C ASN A 75 5.23 -5.72 -1.69
N PRO A 76 5.81 -6.21 -0.58
CA PRO A 76 7.07 -6.95 -0.60
C PRO A 76 6.85 -8.42 -0.96
N LEU A 77 5.62 -8.85 -1.29
CA LEU A 77 5.28 -10.25 -1.43
C LEU A 77 5.53 -10.75 -2.86
N GLY A 78 4.93 -11.90 -3.19
CA GLY A 78 5.05 -12.53 -4.51
C GLY A 78 4.05 -12.00 -5.54
N PRO A 79 4.05 -12.58 -6.75
CA PRO A 79 3.30 -12.08 -7.90
C PRO A 79 1.78 -12.12 -7.70
N VAL A 80 1.26 -12.98 -6.82
CA VAL A 80 -0.18 -13.02 -6.48
C VAL A 80 -0.60 -11.76 -5.72
N CYS A 81 0.20 -11.32 -4.74
CA CYS A 81 -0.04 -10.07 -4.02
C CYS A 81 0.05 -8.89 -4.99
N THR A 82 1.10 -8.86 -5.82
CA THR A 82 1.27 -7.81 -6.83
C THR A 82 0.09 -7.73 -7.78
N ALA A 83 -0.42 -8.86 -8.29
CA ALA A 83 -1.60 -8.87 -9.15
C ALA A 83 -2.83 -8.30 -8.44
N ALA A 84 -3.10 -8.74 -7.21
CA ALA A 84 -4.23 -8.23 -6.42
C ALA A 84 -4.10 -6.71 -6.18
N THR A 85 -2.90 -6.23 -5.87
CA THR A 85 -2.64 -4.81 -5.62
C THR A 85 -2.71 -3.96 -6.89
N VAL A 86 -2.30 -4.49 -8.05
CA VAL A 86 -2.51 -3.83 -9.36
C VAL A 86 -4.00 -3.66 -9.65
N HIS A 87 -4.81 -4.68 -9.39
CA HIS A 87 -6.27 -4.57 -9.54
C HIS A 87 -6.89 -3.56 -8.57
N LEU A 88 -6.42 -3.51 -7.31
CA LEU A 88 -6.83 -2.48 -6.36
C LEU A 88 -6.46 -1.07 -6.88
N ALA A 89 -5.21 -0.88 -7.31
CA ALA A 89 -4.71 0.39 -7.83
C ALA A 89 -5.52 0.89 -9.03
N ALA A 90 -5.91 0.00 -9.94
CA ALA A 90 -6.75 0.35 -11.09
C ALA A 90 -8.20 0.68 -10.71
N ALA A 91 -8.68 0.22 -9.55
CA ALA A 91 -10.08 0.36 -9.13
C ALA A 91 -10.35 1.57 -8.24
N VAL A 92 -9.30 2.29 -7.79
CA VAL A 92 -9.40 3.40 -6.83
C VAL A 92 -8.81 4.69 -7.41
N PRO A 93 -9.43 5.86 -7.16
CA PRO A 93 -8.99 7.11 -7.78
C PRO A 93 -7.79 7.77 -7.10
N ASN A 94 -7.49 7.39 -5.85
CA ASN A 94 -6.42 7.97 -5.04
C ASN A 94 -5.14 7.12 -5.03
N PHE A 95 -4.92 6.27 -6.04
CA PHE A 95 -3.66 5.54 -6.18
C PHE A 95 -2.51 6.47 -6.58
N ALA A 96 -1.38 6.40 -5.87
CA ALA A 96 -0.17 7.16 -6.18
C ALA A 96 0.95 6.26 -6.73
N TRP A 97 1.44 5.30 -5.95
CA TRP A 97 2.57 4.44 -6.32
C TRP A 97 2.42 3.04 -5.74
N LEU A 98 2.92 2.02 -6.44
CA LEU A 98 2.96 0.64 -5.99
C LEU A 98 4.40 0.23 -5.69
N GLU A 99 4.65 -0.27 -4.48
CA GLU A 99 5.91 -0.95 -4.19
C GLU A 99 6.10 -2.16 -5.12
N THR A 100 7.29 -2.25 -5.69
CA THR A 100 7.70 -3.37 -6.52
C THR A 100 9.12 -3.81 -6.20
N ARG A 101 9.41 -5.09 -6.45
CA ARG A 101 10.75 -5.64 -6.29
C ARG A 101 11.62 -5.24 -7.47
N ALA A 102 12.80 -4.73 -7.16
CA ALA A 102 13.81 -4.47 -8.17
C ALA A 102 14.15 -5.77 -8.93
N PRO A 103 14.14 -5.77 -10.28
CA PRO A 103 14.31 -6.97 -11.09
C PRO A 103 15.70 -7.63 -10.94
N GLU A 104 16.69 -6.91 -10.42
CA GLU A 104 18.03 -7.48 -10.18
C GLU A 104 18.07 -8.47 -9.00
N ILE A 105 17.09 -8.42 -8.09
CA ILE A 105 17.11 -9.19 -6.84
C ILE A 105 16.31 -10.48 -7.01
N LYS A 106 17.02 -11.60 -7.13
CA LYS A 106 16.43 -12.95 -7.27
C LYS A 106 16.33 -13.67 -5.93
N LEU A 107 15.17 -13.56 -5.28
CA LEU A 107 14.85 -14.28 -4.04
C LEU A 107 13.95 -15.49 -4.27
N GLY A 108 13.44 -15.67 -5.50
CA GLY A 108 12.60 -16.82 -5.88
C GLY A 108 11.11 -16.68 -5.55
N PHE A 109 10.67 -15.54 -4.99
CA PHE A 109 9.25 -15.27 -4.69
C PHE A 109 8.37 -15.19 -5.95
N ASP A 110 8.97 -14.94 -7.10
CA ASP A 110 8.36 -14.74 -8.43
C ASP A 110 8.72 -15.87 -9.41
N ASN A 111 9.16 -17.03 -8.91
CA ASN A 111 9.60 -18.15 -9.76
C ASN A 111 8.49 -18.59 -10.72
N SER A 112 8.80 -18.56 -12.03
CA SER A 112 7.89 -18.91 -13.12
C SER A 112 7.46 -20.37 -13.14
N ASP A 113 8.19 -21.27 -12.49
CA ASP A 113 7.79 -22.67 -12.35
C ASP A 113 6.51 -22.82 -11.49
N PHE A 114 6.31 -21.91 -10.53
CA PHE A 114 5.14 -21.86 -9.66
C PHE A 114 4.11 -20.82 -10.12
N PHE A 115 4.58 -19.69 -10.64
CA PHE A 115 3.75 -18.57 -11.11
C PHE A 115 3.98 -18.33 -12.61
N PRO A 116 3.47 -19.22 -13.49
CA PRO A 116 3.72 -19.15 -14.92
C PRO A 116 3.10 -17.91 -15.57
N VAL A 117 2.01 -17.40 -14.99
CA VAL A 117 1.36 -16.15 -15.36
C VAL A 117 1.47 -15.19 -14.18
N GLN A 118 2.11 -14.05 -14.40
CA GLN A 118 2.35 -13.05 -13.39
C GLN A 118 2.50 -11.66 -14.03
N PRO A 119 2.14 -10.59 -13.31
CA PRO A 119 2.44 -9.23 -13.75
C PRO A 119 3.94 -9.07 -14.03
N ARG A 120 4.28 -8.42 -15.13
CA ARG A 120 5.66 -8.09 -15.50
C ARG A 120 5.81 -6.57 -15.50
N LEU A 121 6.88 -6.08 -14.88
CA LEU A 121 7.25 -4.68 -15.02
C LEU A 121 7.68 -4.40 -16.46
N ASP A 122 7.20 -3.30 -17.02
CA ASP A 122 7.72 -2.68 -18.23
C ASP A 122 8.21 -1.28 -17.85
N GLY A 123 9.54 -1.10 -17.81
CA GLY A 123 10.15 0.09 -17.23
C GLY A 123 9.80 0.26 -15.75
N THR A 124 9.01 1.28 -15.42
CA THR A 124 8.58 1.63 -14.06
C THR A 124 7.17 1.18 -13.73
N ASP A 125 6.47 0.55 -14.68
CA ASP A 125 5.02 0.39 -14.62
C ASP A 125 4.62 -1.07 -14.83
N TYR A 126 3.47 -1.44 -14.26
CA TYR A 126 2.78 -2.68 -14.60
C TYR A 126 1.71 -2.37 -15.66
N PRO A 127 1.87 -2.82 -16.91
CA PRO A 127 0.86 -2.58 -17.93
C PRO A 127 -0.43 -3.33 -17.56
N VAL A 128 -1.54 -2.60 -17.55
CA VAL A 128 -2.90 -3.14 -17.37
C VAL A 128 -3.58 -3.08 -18.74
N GLY A 129 -4.09 -4.22 -19.21
CA GLY A 129 -4.82 -4.28 -20.47
C GLY A 129 -6.24 -3.69 -20.33
N ASP A 130 -6.76 -3.17 -21.44
CA ASP A 130 -8.17 -2.76 -21.59
C ASP A 130 -9.14 -3.96 -21.60
#